data_AF-A0A496N946-F1
#
_entry.id   AF-A0A496N946-F1
#
_cell.length_a   1.000
_cell.length_b   1.000
_cell.length_c   1.000
_cell.angle_alpha   90.00
_cell.angle_beta   90.00
_cell.angle_gamma   90.00
#
_symmetry.space_group_name_H-M   'P 1'
#
loop_
_entity.id
_entity.type
_entity.pdbx_description
1 polymer ?
#
loop_
_entity_poly.entity_id
_entity_poly.type
_entity_poly.pdbx_seq_one_letter_code
_entity_poly.pdbx_strand_id
1 'polypeptide(L)'
;MKDQEKKLEDFGEHIAGAKKETYFRVIDVSNSETKKLPLSKLWSDKDIMAIEDKQISALAYAFKDSMPNKPRQEHKLNRWLNQLQSYQSAVVQLLEANNPNTTELFLKEFAGNNVGGKARLLSELDRSNWKRISDIGFYKQTTIDDLVHLSIKIDGITHKLASKQSQDFRNFDSKPVIDDLTDNIKDILVKQKEQSKKDNEKSPKIMTAKSFDIYQRRADETAFISAKTDRQKTALISFKDVSEAREYLKDPENIEKLSQLWTEHREFNSIAKADMRNTVNEERTGQSYRDHDITPDEFMAT
;
A
#
# COMPACT_ATOMS: atom_id res chain seq x y z
N MET A 1 28.68 28.83 50.10
CA MET A 1 28.05 27.51 49.86
C MET A 1 28.32 27.18 48.40
N LYS A 2 29.04 26.09 48.13
CA LYS A 2 29.30 25.64 46.76
C LYS A 2 28.04 24.95 46.26
N ASP A 3 27.44 25.50 45.20
CA ASP A 3 26.41 24.79 44.44
C ASP A 3 27.03 23.49 43.91
N GLN A 4 26.48 22.36 44.33
CA GLN A 4 26.83 21.07 43.75
C GLN A 4 26.21 21.02 42.35
N GLU A 5 27.08 20.94 41.33
CA GLU A 5 26.71 20.53 39.98
C GLU A 5 25.93 19.22 40.06
N LYS A 6 24.63 19.27 39.79
CA LYS A 6 23.82 18.07 39.57
C LYS A 6 24.27 17.45 38.25
N LYS A 7 25.12 16.44 38.34
CA LYS A 7 25.47 15.56 37.23
C LYS A 7 24.15 15.00 36.65
N LEU A 8 23.96 15.13 35.34
CA LEU A 8 22.88 14.44 34.64
C LEU A 8 23.20 12.95 34.74
N GLU A 9 22.34 12.13 35.34
CA GLU A 9 22.56 10.68 35.49
C GLU A 9 21.77 9.87 34.43
N ASP A 10 20.82 10.50 33.75
CA ASP A 10 19.83 9.88 32.84
C ASP A 10 20.15 10.12 31.35
N PHE A 11 21.44 10.21 30.99
CA PHE A 11 21.84 10.43 29.60
C PHE A 11 22.19 9.09 28.95
N GLY A 12 21.27 8.56 28.15
CA GLY A 12 21.43 7.28 27.45
C GLY A 12 20.62 6.12 28.05
N GLU A 13 19.90 6.34 29.17
CA GLU A 13 18.92 5.35 29.64
C GLU A 13 17.68 5.33 28.73
N HIS A 14 17.08 4.15 28.62
CA HIS A 14 15.87 3.95 27.84
C HIS A 14 14.67 4.59 28.56
N ILE A 15 14.23 5.75 28.07
CA ILE A 15 13.05 6.44 28.59
C ILE A 15 11.78 5.69 28.17
N ALA A 16 11.30 4.79 29.03
CA ALA A 16 10.00 4.14 28.85
C ALA A 16 8.90 5.21 28.69
N GLY A 17 8.14 5.14 27.59
CA GLY A 17 7.07 6.09 27.25
C GLY A 17 7.49 7.23 26.31
N ALA A 18 8.69 7.19 25.72
CA ALA A 18 9.09 8.14 24.69
C ALA A 18 8.05 8.18 23.54
N LYS A 19 7.93 9.32 22.84
CA LYS A 19 7.09 9.44 21.63
C LYS A 19 7.39 8.37 20.56
N LYS A 20 8.58 7.76 20.63
CA LYS A 20 9.01 6.66 19.77
C LYS A 20 8.46 5.28 20.18
N GLU A 21 7.91 5.15 21.38
CA GLU A 21 7.28 3.95 21.91
C GLU A 21 5.74 4.05 21.90
N THR A 22 5.19 5.27 21.86
CA THR A 22 3.74 5.53 21.83
C THR A 22 3.24 6.00 20.46
N TYR A 23 3.55 5.27 19.39
CA TYR A 23 3.01 5.59 18.05
C TYR A 23 1.55 5.19 17.86
N PHE A 24 1.02 4.32 18.72
CA PHE A 24 -0.33 3.80 18.59
C PHE A 24 -1.19 4.24 19.78
N ARG A 25 -2.01 5.28 19.59
CA ARG A 25 -2.97 5.73 20.60
C ARG A 25 -4.38 5.59 20.07
N VAL A 26 -5.27 5.12 20.94
CA VAL A 26 -6.70 5.10 20.69
C VAL A 26 -7.20 6.53 20.51
N ILE A 27 -8.00 6.77 19.48
CA ILE A 27 -8.62 8.09 19.27
C ILE A 27 -9.57 8.44 20.41
N ASP A 28 -9.61 9.73 20.74
CA ASP A 28 -10.67 10.28 21.58
C ASP A 28 -11.81 10.78 20.69
N VAL A 29 -12.93 10.06 20.71
CA VAL A 29 -14.14 10.36 19.92
C VAL A 29 -14.89 11.59 20.45
N SER A 30 -14.68 11.97 21.72
CA SER A 30 -15.28 13.18 22.31
C SER A 30 -14.64 14.46 21.77
N ASN A 31 -13.38 14.40 21.33
CA ASN A 31 -12.65 15.53 20.80
C ASN A 31 -13.17 15.95 19.40
N SER A 32 -13.53 17.23 19.27
CA SER A 32 -14.05 17.81 18.03
C SER A 32 -13.06 17.78 16.86
N GLU A 33 -11.76 17.81 17.14
CA GLU A 33 -10.72 17.75 16.10
C GLU A 33 -10.61 16.35 15.49
N THR A 34 -10.77 15.29 16.28
CA THR A 34 -10.80 13.90 15.81
C THR A 34 -11.83 13.71 14.70
N LYS A 35 -13.01 14.33 14.85
CA LYS A 35 -14.11 14.27 13.89
C LYS A 35 -13.75 14.88 12.53
N LYS A 36 -12.78 15.78 12.46
CA LYS A 36 -12.37 16.45 11.21
C LYS A 36 -11.34 15.65 10.43
N LEU A 37 -10.52 14.84 11.10
CA LEU A 37 -9.43 14.10 10.47
C LEU A 37 -9.90 12.93 9.58
N PRO A 38 -9.20 12.62 8.47
CA PRO A 38 -9.45 11.43 7.67
C PRO A 38 -8.87 10.17 8.33
N LEU A 39 -9.34 8.98 7.91
CA LEU A 39 -8.87 7.69 8.43
C LEU A 39 -7.34 7.56 8.40
N SER A 40 -6.69 7.98 7.31
CA SER A 40 -5.24 7.89 7.15
C SER A 40 -4.44 8.73 8.15
N LYS A 41 -5.06 9.75 8.76
CA LYS A 41 -4.47 10.57 9.83
C LYS A 41 -4.80 10.04 11.21
N LEU A 42 -5.99 9.48 11.39
CA LEU A 42 -6.41 8.86 12.65
C LEU A 42 -5.76 7.50 12.88
N TRP A 43 -5.42 6.79 11.79
CA TRP A 43 -4.80 5.48 11.82
C TRP A 43 -3.96 5.28 10.55
N SER A 44 -2.64 5.49 10.64
CA SER A 44 -1.78 5.47 9.46
C SER A 44 -1.27 4.05 9.15
N ASP A 45 -1.06 3.76 7.86
CA ASP A 45 -0.42 2.49 7.44
C ASP A 45 0.98 2.37 8.03
N LYS A 46 1.70 3.48 8.16
CA LYS A 46 3.07 3.50 8.67
C LYS A 46 3.12 2.99 10.11
N ASP A 47 2.21 3.45 10.95
CA ASP A 47 2.18 3.07 12.37
C ASP A 47 1.78 1.60 12.53
N ILE A 48 0.80 1.13 11.74
CA ILE A 48 0.40 -0.28 11.69
C ILE A 48 1.58 -1.18 11.26
N MET A 49 2.29 -0.76 10.21
CA MET A 49 3.44 -1.51 9.68
C MET A 49 4.69 -1.38 10.55
N ALA A 50 4.72 -0.48 11.53
CA ALA A 50 5.80 -0.35 12.51
C ALA A 50 5.62 -1.31 13.71
N ILE A 51 4.43 -1.88 13.90
CA ILE A 51 4.20 -2.90 14.92
C ILE A 51 5.10 -4.12 14.62
N GLU A 52 5.93 -4.50 15.59
CA GLU A 52 6.91 -5.59 15.45
C GLU A 52 6.22 -6.95 15.33
N ASP A 53 5.27 -7.24 16.23
CA ASP A 53 4.44 -8.43 16.16
C ASP A 53 3.64 -8.44 14.85
N LYS A 54 3.97 -9.39 13.98
CA LYS A 54 3.37 -9.52 12.66
C LYS A 54 1.89 -9.88 12.72
N GLN A 55 1.45 -10.66 13.70
CA GLN A 55 0.05 -11.05 13.85
C GLN A 55 -0.79 -9.85 14.28
N ILE A 56 -0.31 -9.08 15.27
CA ILE A 56 -0.99 -7.86 15.73
C ILE A 56 -1.00 -6.81 14.60
N SER A 57 0.11 -6.65 13.88
CA SER A 57 0.19 -5.75 12.72
C SER A 57 -0.79 -6.14 11.61
N ALA A 58 -0.90 -7.44 11.31
CA ALA A 58 -1.83 -7.97 10.30
C ALA A 58 -3.30 -7.76 10.70
N LEU A 59 -3.62 -7.93 11.99
CA LEU A 59 -4.93 -7.66 12.55
C LEU A 59 -5.29 -6.18 12.47
N ALA A 60 -4.39 -5.30 12.90
CA ALA A 60 -4.56 -3.85 12.81
C ALA A 60 -4.77 -3.40 11.36
N TYR A 61 -4.03 -3.98 10.41
CA TYR A 61 -4.19 -3.73 8.99
C TYR A 61 -5.57 -4.18 8.49
N ALA A 62 -5.99 -5.41 8.81
CA ALA A 62 -7.28 -5.94 8.41
C ALA A 62 -8.46 -5.12 8.97
N PHE A 63 -8.39 -4.70 10.24
CA PHE A 63 -9.35 -3.79 10.85
C PHE A 63 -9.44 -2.46 10.12
N LYS A 64 -8.31 -1.78 9.91
CA LYS A 64 -8.29 -0.51 9.19
C LYS A 64 -8.85 -0.65 7.77
N ASP A 65 -8.52 -1.73 7.07
CA ASP A 65 -8.95 -1.95 5.70
C ASP A 65 -10.45 -2.30 5.59
N SER A 66 -11.01 -2.94 6.62
CA SER A 66 -12.46 -3.18 6.73
C SER A 66 -13.30 -1.90 6.96
N MET A 67 -12.65 -0.80 7.36
CA MET A 67 -13.37 0.44 7.67
C MET A 67 -13.91 1.06 6.37
N PRO A 68 -15.20 1.42 6.31
CA PRO A 68 -15.72 2.12 5.15
C PRO A 68 -15.15 3.53 5.06
N ASN A 69 -15.33 4.16 3.89
CA ASN A 69 -15.01 5.58 3.70
C ASN A 69 -15.71 6.44 4.75
N LYS A 70 -15.02 7.51 5.18
CA LYS A 70 -15.53 8.44 6.19
C LYS A 70 -16.92 8.98 5.78
N PRO A 71 -17.97 8.71 6.58
CA PRO A 71 -19.32 9.14 6.24
C PRO A 71 -19.51 10.64 6.50
N ARG A 72 -20.45 11.25 5.77
CA ARG A 72 -20.79 12.68 5.92
C ARG A 72 -21.88 12.94 6.97
N GLN A 73 -22.77 11.97 7.21
CA GLN A 73 -23.87 12.12 8.17
C GLN A 73 -23.37 11.92 9.60
N GLU A 74 -23.73 12.82 10.51
CA GLU A 74 -23.18 12.85 11.88
C GLU A 74 -23.41 11.55 12.66
N HIS A 75 -24.62 10.98 12.64
CA HIS A 75 -24.89 9.71 13.34
C HIS A 75 -24.07 8.54 12.78
N LYS A 76 -23.79 8.52 11.46
CA LYS A 76 -22.92 7.51 10.84
C LYS A 76 -21.45 7.78 11.16
N LEU A 77 -21.05 9.06 11.24
CA LEU A 77 -19.71 9.47 11.63
C LEU A 77 -19.41 9.03 13.06
N ASN A 78 -20.33 9.22 14.00
CA ASN A 78 -20.15 8.78 15.38
C ASN A 78 -20.05 7.25 15.47
N ARG A 79 -20.88 6.49 14.75
CA ARG A 79 -20.75 5.02 14.67
C ARG A 79 -19.40 4.59 14.07
N TRP A 80 -18.98 5.26 13.01
CA TRP A 80 -17.70 5.01 12.35
C TRP A 80 -16.50 5.29 13.28
N LEU A 81 -16.54 6.41 14.02
CA LEU A 81 -15.51 6.74 15.00
C LEU A 81 -15.49 5.75 16.17
N ASN A 82 -16.65 5.35 16.68
CA ASN A 82 -16.73 4.34 17.73
C ASN A 82 -16.15 3.00 17.27
N GLN A 83 -16.45 2.56 16.05
CA GLN A 83 -15.88 1.34 15.48
C GLN A 83 -14.35 1.44 15.33
N LEU A 84 -13.85 2.57 14.83
CA LEU A 84 -12.42 2.86 14.74
C LEU A 84 -11.75 2.80 16.12
N GLN A 85 -12.36 3.44 17.13
CA GLN A 85 -11.89 3.44 18.50
C GLN A 85 -11.85 2.02 19.09
N SER A 86 -12.88 1.21 18.86
CA SER A 86 -12.92 -0.18 19.32
C SER A 86 -11.80 -1.02 18.69
N TYR A 87 -11.55 -0.88 17.39
CA TYR A 87 -10.46 -1.59 16.72
C TYR A 87 -9.09 -1.15 17.22
N GLN A 88 -8.86 0.15 17.39
CA GLN A 88 -7.61 0.65 17.97
C GLN A 88 -7.43 0.17 19.41
N SER A 89 -8.49 0.16 20.21
CA SER A 89 -8.44 -0.31 21.60
C SER A 89 -8.08 -1.79 21.67
N ALA A 90 -8.66 -2.62 20.80
CA ALA A 90 -8.31 -4.04 20.74
C ALA A 90 -6.83 -4.25 20.39
N VAL A 91 -6.29 -3.50 19.43
CA VAL A 91 -4.87 -3.58 19.07
C VAL A 91 -3.98 -3.13 20.23
N VAL A 92 -4.32 -2.05 20.93
CA VAL A 92 -3.57 -1.59 22.11
C VAL A 92 -3.58 -2.64 23.22
N GLN A 93 -4.73 -3.24 23.53
CA GLN A 93 -4.83 -4.30 24.55
C GLN A 93 -3.97 -5.51 24.20
N LEU A 94 -3.89 -5.89 22.93
CA LEU A 94 -3.03 -6.99 22.49
C LEU A 94 -1.54 -6.64 22.58
N LEU A 95 -1.16 -5.40 22.25
CA LEU A 95 0.22 -4.91 22.41
C LEU A 95 0.63 -4.87 23.89
N GLU A 96 -0.25 -4.39 24.77
CA GLU A 96 -0.02 -4.34 26.21
C GLU A 96 0.05 -5.74 26.84
N ALA A 97 -0.79 -6.66 26.39
CA ALA A 97 -0.76 -8.04 26.85
C ALA A 97 0.55 -8.74 26.46
N ASN A 98 1.17 -8.34 25.34
CA ASN A 98 2.46 -8.82 24.83
C ASN A 98 2.63 -10.34 24.93
N ASN A 99 1.57 -11.07 24.58
CA ASN A 99 1.52 -12.52 24.73
C ASN A 99 0.87 -13.14 23.49
N PRO A 100 1.59 -14.02 22.77
CA PRO A 100 1.13 -14.60 21.52
C PRO A 100 -0.12 -15.48 21.68
N ASN A 101 -0.31 -16.10 22.85
CA ASN A 101 -1.51 -16.91 23.11
C ASN A 101 -2.78 -16.06 23.16
N THR A 102 -2.69 -14.84 23.69
CA THR A 102 -3.80 -13.89 23.74
C THR A 102 -4.17 -13.42 22.34
N THR A 103 -3.16 -13.11 21.51
CA THR A 103 -3.35 -12.75 20.10
C THR A 103 -3.98 -13.90 19.30
N GLU A 104 -3.50 -15.12 19.49
CA GLU A 104 -4.03 -16.31 18.83
C GLU A 104 -5.47 -16.60 19.25
N LEU A 105 -5.79 -16.48 20.55
CA LEU A 105 -7.16 -16.64 21.05
C LEU A 105 -8.08 -15.58 20.44
N PHE A 106 -7.64 -14.32 20.40
CA PHE A 106 -8.40 -13.24 19.76
C PHE A 106 -8.64 -13.51 18.28
N LEU A 107 -7.62 -13.92 17.53
CA LEU A 107 -7.75 -14.29 16.12
C LEU A 107 -8.72 -15.45 15.92
N LYS A 108 -8.73 -16.44 16.83
CA LYS A 108 -9.67 -17.56 16.82
C LYS A 108 -11.10 -17.11 17.07
N GLU A 109 -11.34 -16.25 18.05
CA GLU A 109 -12.68 -15.70 18.33
C GLU A 109 -13.20 -14.86 17.17
N PHE A 110 -12.30 -14.17 16.45
CA PHE A 110 -12.64 -13.39 15.26
C PHE A 110 -12.60 -14.20 13.96
N ALA A 111 -12.23 -15.48 14.00
CA ALA A 111 -12.02 -16.32 12.81
C ALA A 111 -13.31 -16.56 12.00
N GLY A 112 -14.47 -16.49 12.65
CA GLY A 112 -15.77 -16.63 12.02
C GLY A 112 -16.16 -15.47 11.09
N ASN A 113 -15.41 -14.36 11.11
CA ASN A 113 -15.64 -13.22 10.22
C ASN A 113 -14.50 -13.02 9.22
N ASN A 114 -14.82 -12.34 8.12
CA ASN A 114 -13.86 -12.08 7.04
C ASN A 114 -12.65 -11.26 7.51
N VAL A 115 -12.80 -10.41 8.53
CA VAL A 115 -11.71 -9.55 9.03
C VAL A 115 -10.67 -10.37 9.80
N GLY A 116 -11.09 -11.27 10.68
CA GLY A 116 -10.20 -12.17 11.41
C GLY A 116 -9.52 -13.16 10.48
N GLY A 117 -10.27 -13.76 9.54
CA GLY A 117 -9.66 -14.57 8.49
C GLY A 117 -8.65 -13.79 7.63
N LYS A 118 -8.92 -12.51 7.34
CA LYS A 118 -7.99 -11.66 6.58
C LYS A 118 -6.73 -11.41 7.39
N ALA A 119 -6.87 -11.01 8.65
CA ALA A 119 -5.75 -10.82 9.56
C ALA A 119 -4.85 -12.06 9.61
N ARG A 120 -5.47 -13.24 9.71
CA ARG A 120 -4.75 -14.50 9.74
C ARG A 120 -4.03 -14.83 8.45
N LEU A 121 -4.64 -14.62 7.29
CA LEU A 121 -3.95 -14.78 6.03
C LEU A 121 -2.77 -13.81 5.90
N LEU A 122 -2.97 -12.55 6.28
CA LEU A 122 -1.93 -11.53 6.21
C LEU A 122 -0.75 -11.84 7.14
N SER A 123 -0.97 -12.48 8.29
CA SER A 123 0.13 -12.89 9.19
C SER A 123 1.04 -13.95 8.56
N GLU A 124 0.53 -14.77 7.64
CA GLU A 124 1.32 -15.78 6.92
C GLU A 124 2.07 -15.22 5.69
N LEU A 125 1.69 -14.03 5.22
CA LEU A 125 2.22 -13.41 4.00
C LEU A 125 3.25 -12.32 4.28
N ASP A 126 4.10 -12.02 3.31
CA ASP A 126 5.00 -10.86 3.38
C ASP A 126 4.18 -9.55 3.39
N ARG A 127 4.60 -8.57 4.23
CA ARG A 127 3.92 -7.27 4.39
C ARG A 127 3.75 -6.51 3.07
N SER A 128 4.67 -6.71 2.11
CA SER A 128 4.60 -6.11 0.77
C SER A 128 3.39 -6.56 -0.05
N ASN A 129 2.82 -7.73 0.25
CA ASN A 129 1.65 -8.25 -0.46
C ASN A 129 0.31 -7.83 0.16
N TRP A 130 0.29 -7.26 1.37
CA TRP A 130 -0.96 -6.99 2.08
C TRP A 130 -1.90 -6.04 1.32
N LYS A 131 -1.34 -5.02 0.65
CA LYS A 131 -2.10 -4.06 -0.17
C LYS A 131 -2.77 -4.67 -1.40
N ARG A 132 -2.28 -5.81 -1.86
CA ARG A 132 -2.80 -6.52 -3.04
C ARG A 132 -4.08 -7.29 -2.71
N ILE A 133 -4.28 -7.63 -1.44
CA ILE A 133 -5.41 -8.43 -0.97
C ILE A 133 -6.52 -7.49 -0.49
N SER A 134 -7.54 -7.29 -1.32
CA SER A 134 -8.63 -6.36 -0.98
C SER A 134 -9.72 -7.02 -0.15
N ASP A 135 -10.08 -8.27 -0.46
CA ASP A 135 -11.22 -8.92 0.18
C ASP A 135 -11.02 -10.42 0.28
N ILE A 136 -11.61 -11.03 1.31
CA ILE A 136 -11.68 -12.47 1.48
C ILE A 136 -13.08 -12.89 1.97
N GLY A 137 -13.45 -14.14 1.71
CA GLY A 137 -14.62 -14.75 2.31
C GLY A 137 -14.57 -16.27 2.23
N PHE A 138 -15.18 -16.91 3.21
CA PHE A 138 -15.27 -18.36 3.29
C PHE A 138 -16.69 -18.82 2.95
N TYR A 139 -16.81 -19.88 2.18
CA TYR A 139 -18.11 -20.47 1.84
C TYR A 139 -17.99 -21.98 1.65
N LYS A 140 -19.11 -22.70 1.73
CA LYS A 140 -19.18 -24.15 1.45
C LYS A 140 -19.91 -24.41 0.15
N GLN A 141 -19.47 -25.43 -0.58
CA GLN A 141 -20.22 -25.99 -1.71
C GLN A 141 -20.74 -27.37 -1.34
N THR A 142 -21.80 -27.39 -0.54
CA THR A 142 -22.42 -28.62 -0.01
C THR A 142 -22.93 -29.58 -1.08
N THR A 143 -23.14 -29.11 -2.32
CA THR A 143 -23.59 -29.92 -3.44
C THR A 143 -22.45 -30.57 -4.23
N ILE A 144 -21.19 -30.22 -3.97
CA ILE A 144 -20.04 -30.64 -4.79
C ILE A 144 -19.08 -31.49 -3.98
N ASP A 145 -18.54 -30.94 -2.90
CA ASP A 145 -17.43 -31.56 -2.15
C ASP A 145 -17.59 -31.45 -0.62
N ASP A 146 -18.56 -30.65 -0.14
CA ASP A 146 -18.72 -30.26 1.28
C ASP A 146 -17.44 -29.65 1.91
N LEU A 147 -16.51 -29.20 1.08
CA LEU A 147 -15.28 -28.56 1.52
C LEU A 147 -15.52 -27.07 1.77
N VAL A 148 -14.70 -26.48 2.62
CA VAL A 148 -14.64 -25.02 2.79
C VAL A 148 -13.80 -24.44 1.65
N HIS A 149 -14.37 -23.47 0.94
CA HIS A 149 -13.71 -22.69 -0.10
C HIS A 149 -13.36 -21.29 0.43
N LEU A 150 -12.22 -20.78 0.00
CA LEU A 150 -11.80 -19.40 0.18
C LEU A 150 -11.98 -18.64 -1.14
N SER A 151 -12.80 -17.60 -1.11
CA SER A 151 -12.81 -16.53 -2.12
C SER A 151 -11.82 -15.46 -1.68
N ILE A 152 -10.84 -15.14 -2.50
CA ILE A 152 -9.85 -14.08 -2.24
C ILE A 152 -9.73 -13.16 -3.45
N LYS A 153 -9.72 -11.85 -3.21
CA LYS A 153 -9.54 -10.84 -4.26
C LYS A 153 -8.12 -10.27 -4.20
N ILE A 154 -7.32 -10.57 -5.21
CA ILE A 154 -5.91 -10.14 -5.35
C ILE A 154 -5.79 -9.26 -6.59
N ASP A 155 -5.33 -8.02 -6.41
CA ASP A 155 -5.17 -7.02 -7.48
C ASP A 155 -6.44 -6.84 -8.33
N GLY A 156 -7.61 -6.92 -7.68
CA GLY A 156 -8.91 -6.79 -8.35
C GLY A 156 -9.49 -8.08 -8.92
N ILE A 157 -8.73 -9.17 -8.96
CA ILE A 157 -9.14 -10.47 -9.52
C ILE A 157 -9.56 -11.40 -8.38
N THR A 158 -10.77 -11.98 -8.48
CA THR A 158 -11.27 -12.96 -7.51
C THR A 158 -10.80 -14.36 -7.87
N HIS A 159 -10.13 -15.01 -6.93
CA HIS A 159 -9.72 -16.41 -6.97
C HIS A 159 -10.57 -17.20 -5.98
N LYS A 160 -10.93 -18.43 -6.36
CA LYS A 160 -11.69 -19.36 -5.53
C LYS A 160 -10.86 -20.62 -5.34
N LEU A 161 -10.56 -20.94 -4.10
CA LEU A 161 -9.68 -22.04 -3.74
C LEU A 161 -10.43 -23.00 -2.81
N ALA A 162 -10.48 -24.27 -3.18
CA ALA A 162 -11.03 -25.32 -2.33
C ALA A 162 -9.95 -25.76 -1.33
N SER A 163 -10.24 -25.68 -0.03
CA SER A 163 -9.38 -26.29 0.99
C SER A 163 -9.70 -27.78 1.13
N LYS A 164 -8.77 -28.56 1.67
CA LYS A 164 -8.99 -29.96 2.05
C LYS A 164 -9.79 -30.11 3.35
N GLN A 165 -10.24 -29.00 3.94
CA GLN A 165 -10.93 -28.98 5.22
C GLN A 165 -12.45 -28.97 4.98
N SER A 166 -13.19 -29.85 5.67
CA SER A 166 -14.63 -29.70 5.88
C SER A 166 -14.89 -29.27 7.32
N GLN A 167 -15.64 -28.19 7.51
CA GLN A 167 -16.00 -27.65 8.83
C GLN A 167 -17.44 -27.11 8.85
N ASP A 168 -18.14 -27.21 9.98
CA ASP A 168 -19.39 -26.47 10.18
C ASP A 168 -19.09 -24.98 10.39
N PHE A 169 -19.84 -24.09 9.72
CA PHE A 169 -19.68 -22.66 9.88
C PHE A 169 -20.09 -22.15 11.28
N ARG A 170 -20.87 -22.92 12.05
CA ARG A 170 -21.23 -22.58 13.43
C ARG A 170 -20.02 -22.45 14.36
N ASN A 171 -18.99 -23.25 14.12
CA ASN A 171 -17.73 -23.26 14.89
C ASN A 171 -16.54 -23.11 13.94
N PHE A 172 -16.66 -22.23 12.96
CA PHE A 172 -15.66 -22.08 11.91
C PHE A 172 -14.32 -21.58 12.46
N ASP A 173 -13.25 -22.32 12.18
CA ASP A 173 -11.88 -21.87 12.38
C ASP A 173 -11.20 -21.69 11.02
N SER A 174 -10.91 -20.43 10.69
CA SER A 174 -10.22 -20.05 9.46
C SER A 174 -8.77 -20.55 9.40
N LYS A 175 -8.13 -20.85 10.54
CA LYS A 175 -6.72 -21.26 10.61
C LYS A 175 -6.38 -22.45 9.70
N PRO A 176 -6.95 -23.66 9.90
CA PRO A 176 -6.58 -24.82 9.10
C PRO A 176 -6.91 -24.66 7.60
N VAL A 177 -7.91 -23.84 7.26
CA VAL A 177 -8.27 -23.52 5.87
C VAL A 177 -7.21 -22.62 5.24
N ILE A 178 -6.78 -21.59 5.96
CA ILE A 178 -5.73 -20.67 5.51
C ILE A 178 -4.39 -21.41 5.43
N ASP A 179 -4.04 -22.21 6.42
CA ASP A 179 -2.78 -22.97 6.47
C ASP A 179 -2.67 -23.91 5.24
N ASP A 180 -3.74 -24.60 4.86
CA ASP A 180 -3.77 -25.46 3.65
C ASP A 180 -3.68 -24.68 2.33
N LEU A 181 -4.18 -23.45 2.28
CA LEU A 181 -4.26 -22.64 1.05
C LEU A 181 -3.14 -21.61 0.89
N THR A 182 -2.33 -21.39 1.92
CA THR A 182 -1.33 -20.32 1.96
C THR A 182 -0.32 -20.41 0.82
N ASP A 183 0.17 -21.61 0.51
CA ASP A 183 1.15 -21.79 -0.57
C ASP A 183 0.54 -21.55 -1.96
N ASN A 184 -0.71 -21.99 -2.17
CA ASN A 184 -1.45 -21.67 -3.40
C ASN A 184 -1.61 -20.15 -3.59
N ILE A 185 -1.88 -19.42 -2.50
CA ILE A 185 -2.02 -17.95 -2.53
C ILE A 185 -0.67 -17.28 -2.82
N LYS A 186 0.42 -17.75 -2.22
CA LYS A 186 1.78 -17.27 -2.52
C LYS A 186 2.13 -17.48 -3.99
N ASP A 187 1.81 -18.64 -4.55
CA ASP A 187 2.02 -18.93 -5.97
C ASP A 187 1.22 -17.99 -6.88
N ILE A 188 -0.05 -17.70 -6.56
CA ILE A 188 -0.86 -16.73 -7.30
C ILE A 188 -0.22 -15.34 -7.24
N LEU A 189 0.23 -14.90 -6.06
CA LEU A 189 0.88 -13.60 -5.87
C LEU A 189 2.15 -13.46 -6.72
N VAL A 190 2.96 -14.52 -6.81
CA VAL A 190 4.18 -14.57 -7.63
C VAL A 190 3.82 -14.56 -9.11
N LYS A 191 2.95 -15.46 -9.57
CA LYS A 191 2.53 -15.55 -10.99
C LYS A 191 1.93 -14.25 -11.49
N GLN A 192 1.06 -13.61 -10.72
CA GLN A 192 0.50 -12.30 -11.09
C GLN A 192 1.56 -11.20 -11.13
N LYS A 193 2.54 -11.22 -10.21
CA LYS A 193 3.63 -10.24 -10.22
C LYS A 193 4.51 -10.43 -11.46
N GLU A 194 4.84 -11.66 -11.82
CA GLU A 194 5.58 -11.96 -13.05
C GLU A 194 4.79 -11.60 -14.31
N GLN A 195 3.48 -11.88 -14.34
CA GLN A 195 2.58 -11.48 -15.42
C GLN A 195 2.59 -9.96 -15.57
N SER A 196 2.43 -9.21 -14.48
CA SER A 196 2.45 -7.74 -14.51
C SER A 196 3.80 -7.17 -14.96
N LYS A 197 4.91 -7.84 -14.66
CA LYS A 197 6.23 -7.47 -15.19
C LYS A 197 6.32 -7.75 -16.68
N LYS A 198 5.89 -8.93 -17.12
CA LYS A 198 5.82 -9.30 -18.54
C LYS A 198 4.89 -8.38 -19.32
N ASP A 199 3.79 -7.92 -18.75
CA ASP A 199 2.84 -7.00 -19.39
C ASP A 199 3.38 -5.56 -19.42
N ASN A 200 4.24 -5.17 -18.46
CA ASN A 200 4.96 -3.89 -18.51
C ASN A 200 6.20 -3.93 -19.43
N GLU A 201 6.85 -5.09 -19.59
CA GLU A 201 7.99 -5.30 -20.49
C GLU A 201 7.52 -5.60 -21.93
N LYS A 202 6.36 -6.23 -22.11
CA LYS A 202 5.75 -6.44 -23.42
C LYS A 202 4.88 -5.26 -23.78
N SER A 203 5.48 -4.42 -24.62
CA SER A 203 4.90 -3.39 -25.48
C SER A 203 4.41 -2.11 -24.79
N PRO A 204 4.82 -0.93 -25.29
CA PRO A 204 4.23 0.34 -24.88
C PRO A 204 2.72 0.24 -25.04
N LYS A 205 1.95 0.65 -24.01
CA LYS A 205 0.47 0.64 -24.03
C LYS A 205 -0.03 1.19 -25.37
N ILE A 206 -0.44 0.30 -26.28
CA ILE A 206 -0.85 0.68 -27.63
C ILE A 206 -2.06 1.58 -27.49
N MET A 207 -1.85 2.86 -27.82
CA MET A 207 -2.89 3.86 -27.76
C MET A 207 -3.91 3.61 -28.87
N THR A 208 -5.16 4.02 -28.65
CA THR A 208 -6.19 3.96 -29.71
C THR A 208 -6.20 5.27 -30.51
N ALA A 209 -6.82 5.28 -31.69
CA ALA A 209 -6.97 6.51 -32.50
C ALA A 209 -7.52 7.70 -31.68
N LYS A 210 -8.44 7.45 -30.73
CA LYS A 210 -9.06 8.47 -29.86
C LYS A 210 -8.08 9.15 -28.89
N SER A 211 -6.88 8.59 -28.73
CA SER A 211 -5.83 9.13 -27.89
C SER A 211 -5.02 10.24 -28.59
N PHE A 212 -5.20 10.41 -29.90
CA PHE A 212 -4.49 11.40 -30.71
C PHE A 212 -5.46 12.44 -31.26
N ASP A 213 -5.00 13.70 -31.33
CA ASP A 213 -5.72 14.81 -31.97
C ASP A 213 -4.84 15.42 -33.07
N ILE A 214 -5.49 15.99 -34.09
CA ILE A 214 -4.82 16.68 -35.21
C ILE A 214 -4.83 18.17 -34.93
N TYR A 215 -3.67 18.80 -35.10
CA TYR A 215 -3.47 20.24 -34.99
C TYR A 215 -2.96 20.81 -36.30
N GLN A 216 -3.16 22.11 -36.51
CA GLN A 216 -2.65 22.83 -37.68
C GLN A 216 -1.81 24.00 -37.20
N ARG A 217 -0.62 24.15 -37.79
CA ARG A 217 0.27 25.29 -37.55
C ARG A 217 -0.22 26.48 -38.36
N ARG A 218 -0.34 27.65 -37.72
CA ARG A 218 -0.81 28.87 -38.40
C ARG A 218 0.25 29.53 -39.29
N ALA A 219 1.52 29.20 -39.10
CA ALA A 219 2.63 29.86 -39.80
C ALA A 219 2.80 29.36 -41.24
N ASP A 220 2.66 28.05 -41.42
CA ASP A 220 2.95 27.30 -42.65
C ASP A 220 1.77 26.43 -43.10
N GLU A 221 0.63 26.54 -42.41
CA GLU A 221 -0.62 25.79 -42.65
C GLU A 221 -0.48 24.26 -42.58
N THR A 222 0.66 23.74 -42.14
CA THR A 222 0.93 22.31 -42.02
C THR A 222 0.13 21.68 -40.88
N ALA A 223 -0.35 20.45 -41.09
CA ALA A 223 -1.07 19.68 -40.09
C ALA A 223 -0.11 18.73 -39.37
N PHE A 224 -0.38 18.42 -38.10
CA PHE A 224 0.40 17.43 -37.35
C PHE A 224 -0.45 16.69 -36.33
N ILE A 225 -0.02 15.47 -35.98
CA ILE A 225 -0.69 14.64 -34.98
C ILE A 225 0.08 14.74 -33.66
N SER A 226 -0.65 14.87 -32.56
CA SER A 226 -0.10 14.86 -31.20
C SER A 226 -0.97 14.03 -30.26
N ALA A 227 -0.40 13.54 -29.16
CA ALA A 227 -1.14 12.86 -28.12
C ALA A 227 -2.07 13.85 -27.40
N LYS A 228 -3.34 13.50 -27.24
CA LYS A 228 -4.35 14.35 -26.59
C LYS A 228 -4.01 14.69 -25.14
N THR A 229 -3.29 13.79 -24.47
CA THR A 229 -2.82 13.97 -23.09
C THR A 229 -1.64 14.92 -22.99
N ASP A 230 -0.98 15.24 -24.10
CA ASP A 230 0.15 16.15 -24.10
C ASP A 230 -0.30 17.60 -24.01
N ARG A 231 0.20 18.30 -22.99
CA ARG A 231 -0.06 19.72 -22.79
C ARG A 231 0.75 20.59 -23.75
N GLN A 232 1.93 20.15 -24.15
CA GLN A 232 2.82 20.89 -25.05
C GLN A 232 2.44 20.71 -26.53
N LYS A 233 1.60 19.71 -26.83
CA LYS A 233 1.14 19.36 -28.18
C LYS A 233 2.34 19.14 -29.11
N THR A 234 3.29 18.31 -28.67
CA THR A 234 4.46 17.96 -29.46
C THR A 234 4.04 17.24 -30.73
N ALA A 235 4.62 17.66 -31.85
CA ALA A 235 4.31 17.08 -33.15
C ALA A 235 5.01 15.72 -33.26
N LEU A 236 4.22 14.64 -33.32
CA LEU A 236 4.75 13.28 -33.53
C LEU A 236 5.06 13.06 -35.01
N ILE A 237 4.11 13.42 -35.88
CA ILE A 237 4.22 13.34 -37.34
C ILE A 237 3.53 14.57 -37.93
N SER A 238 4.11 15.14 -38.98
CA SER A 238 3.59 16.32 -39.69
C SER A 238 3.21 15.97 -41.13
N PHE A 239 2.22 16.66 -41.67
CA PHE A 239 1.55 16.45 -42.95
C PHE A 239 1.33 17.80 -43.64
N LYS A 240 1.10 17.76 -44.96
CA LYS A 240 0.85 18.98 -45.73
C LYS A 240 -0.56 19.51 -45.50
N ASP A 241 -1.54 18.62 -45.41
CA ASP A 241 -2.95 18.96 -45.19
C ASP A 241 -3.57 18.14 -44.05
N VAL A 242 -4.64 18.67 -43.46
CA VAL A 242 -5.43 18.02 -42.40
C VAL A 242 -6.07 16.73 -42.92
N SER A 243 -6.38 16.65 -44.21
CA SER A 243 -6.97 15.46 -44.83
C SER A 243 -6.02 14.25 -44.76
N GLU A 244 -4.73 14.46 -45.06
CA GLU A 244 -3.69 13.42 -44.98
C GLU A 244 -3.54 12.91 -43.54
N ALA A 245 -3.54 13.82 -42.55
CA ALA A 245 -3.46 13.46 -41.14
C ALA A 245 -4.68 12.64 -40.68
N ARG A 246 -5.87 12.88 -41.24
CA ARG A 246 -7.08 12.10 -40.94
C ARG A 246 -7.05 10.71 -41.56
N GLU A 247 -6.53 10.57 -42.77
CA GLU A 247 -6.34 9.25 -43.40
C GLU A 247 -5.33 8.42 -42.61
N TYR A 248 -4.25 9.05 -42.16
CA TYR A 248 -3.23 8.40 -41.33
C TYR A 248 -3.78 7.78 -40.03
N LEU A 249 -4.80 8.40 -39.41
CA LEU A 249 -5.43 7.90 -38.18
C LEU A 249 -6.45 6.75 -38.40
N LYS A 250 -6.74 6.37 -39.66
CA LYS A 250 -7.66 5.25 -39.95
C LYS A 250 -6.97 3.89 -39.89
N ASP A 251 -5.67 3.85 -40.18
CA ASP A 251 -4.92 2.59 -40.27
C ASP A 251 -4.40 2.14 -38.89
N PRO A 252 -4.67 0.88 -38.48
CA PRO A 252 -4.18 0.34 -37.20
C PRO A 252 -2.66 0.39 -37.04
N GLU A 253 -1.89 0.12 -38.10
CA GLU A 253 -0.43 0.13 -38.08
C GLU A 253 0.14 1.54 -37.80
N ASN A 254 -0.50 2.56 -38.36
CA ASN A 254 -0.12 3.96 -38.14
C ASN A 254 -0.40 4.41 -36.70
N ILE A 255 -1.47 3.90 -36.09
CA ILE A 255 -1.79 4.15 -34.68
C ILE A 255 -0.74 3.50 -33.77
N GLU A 256 -0.28 2.28 -34.09
CA GLU A 256 0.81 1.62 -33.36
C GLU A 256 2.10 2.43 -33.44
N LYS A 257 2.45 2.93 -34.62
CA LYS A 257 3.62 3.80 -34.82
C LYS A 257 3.52 5.11 -34.03
N LEU A 258 2.37 5.77 -34.03
CA LEU A 258 2.13 6.97 -33.22
C LEU A 258 2.24 6.68 -31.71
N SER A 259 1.77 5.51 -31.28
CA SER A 259 1.89 5.07 -29.90
C SER A 259 3.35 4.87 -29.50
N GLN A 260 4.17 4.27 -30.36
CA GLN A 260 5.61 4.08 -30.14
C GLN A 260 6.35 5.43 -30.04
N LEU A 261 6.12 6.34 -31.00
CA LEU A 261 6.73 7.67 -30.99
C LEU A 261 6.38 8.47 -29.72
N TRP A 262 5.13 8.35 -29.25
CA TRP A 262 4.73 9.01 -28.00
C TRP A 262 5.39 8.39 -26.77
N THR A 263 5.55 7.07 -26.72
CA THR A 263 6.24 6.42 -25.60
C THR A 263 7.72 6.75 -25.57
N GLU A 264 8.40 6.74 -26.73
CA GLU A 264 9.80 7.17 -26.83
C GLU A 264 9.98 8.62 -26.37
N HIS A 265 9.08 9.51 -26.80
CA HIS A 265 9.09 10.91 -26.36
C HIS A 265 8.90 11.05 -24.84
N ARG A 266 8.02 10.23 -24.24
CA ARG A 266 7.79 10.24 -22.79
C ARG A 266 8.98 9.69 -22.02
N GLU A 267 9.61 8.63 -22.50
CA GLU A 267 10.79 8.03 -21.88
C GLU A 267 11.96 9.00 -21.92
N PHE A 268 12.21 9.64 -23.07
CA PHE A 268 13.26 10.64 -23.21
C PHE A 268 13.08 11.83 -22.25
N ASN A 269 11.84 12.29 -22.06
CA ASN A 269 11.54 13.42 -21.17
C ASN A 269 11.32 13.01 -19.71
N SER A 270 11.34 11.71 -19.39
CA SER A 270 11.11 11.22 -18.04
C SER A 270 12.42 11.19 -17.26
N ILE A 271 12.76 12.30 -16.61
CA ILE A 271 13.89 12.33 -15.67
C ILE A 271 13.51 11.50 -14.43
N ALA A 272 14.14 10.34 -14.26
CA ALA A 272 13.95 9.52 -13.07
C ALA A 272 14.76 10.08 -11.89
N LYS A 273 14.34 9.74 -10.67
CA LYS A 273 15.10 10.06 -9.44
C LYS A 273 16.53 9.49 -9.47
N ALA A 274 16.75 8.42 -10.22
CA ALA A 274 18.08 7.83 -10.44
C ALA A 274 18.98 8.71 -11.31
N ASP A 275 18.43 9.40 -12.32
CA ASP A 275 19.21 10.26 -13.22
C ASP A 275 19.72 11.54 -12.52
N MET A 276 18.99 12.00 -11.49
CA MET A 276 19.38 13.16 -10.68
C MET A 276 20.33 12.82 -9.53
N ARG A 277 20.56 11.54 -9.24
CA ARG A 277 21.41 11.11 -8.12
C ARG A 277 22.73 10.60 -8.70
N ASN A 278 23.85 11.14 -8.22
CA ASN A 278 25.15 10.56 -8.57
C ASN A 278 25.13 9.06 -8.21
N THR A 279 25.59 8.23 -9.16
CA THR A 279 25.67 6.77 -9.02
C THR A 279 26.53 6.34 -7.84
N VAL A 280 27.45 7.21 -7.42
CA VAL A 280 28.30 7.06 -6.25
C VAL A 280 28.12 8.29 -5.38
N ASN A 281 27.89 8.09 -4.07
CA ASN A 281 28.00 9.20 -3.13
C ASN A 281 29.45 9.64 -3.12
N GLU A 282 29.73 10.85 -3.62
CA GLU A 282 31.07 11.43 -3.52
C GLU A 282 31.46 11.54 -2.05
N GLU A 283 32.73 11.21 -1.76
CA GLU A 283 33.27 11.38 -0.42
C GLU A 283 33.16 12.84 0.00
N ARG A 284 32.87 13.08 1.28
CA ARG A 284 32.72 14.43 1.82
C ARG A 284 34.05 15.18 1.69
N THR A 285 34.15 16.11 0.75
CA THR A 285 35.36 16.92 0.47
C THR A 285 35.55 18.10 1.43
N GLY A 286 34.69 18.26 2.44
CA GLY A 286 34.82 19.28 3.46
C GLY A 286 35.78 18.84 4.56
N GLN A 287 36.70 19.72 4.96
CA GLN A 287 37.59 19.48 6.10
C GLN A 287 36.76 19.13 7.34
N SER A 288 37.06 17.97 7.95
CA SER A 288 36.44 17.59 9.21
C SER A 288 37.00 18.49 10.30
N TYR A 289 36.13 19.29 10.91
CA TYR A 289 36.43 20.03 12.14
C TYR A 289 36.13 19.21 13.40
N ARG A 290 35.77 17.93 13.23
CA ARG A 290 35.57 16.99 14.33
C ARG A 290 36.80 16.10 14.43
N ASP A 291 37.41 16.07 15.60
CA ASP A 291 38.53 15.17 15.90
C ASP A 291 38.06 13.72 16.07
N HIS A 292 36.91 13.52 16.72
CA HIS A 292 36.19 12.25 16.81
C HIS A 292 34.69 12.49 17.06
N ASP A 293 33.88 11.43 16.98
CA ASP A 293 32.51 11.47 17.47
C ASP A 293 32.53 11.41 19.01
N ILE A 294 31.80 12.32 19.67
CA ILE A 294 31.72 12.37 21.13
C ILE A 294 30.87 11.21 21.62
N THR A 295 31.41 10.40 22.51
CA THR A 295 30.66 9.32 23.16
C THR A 295 29.73 9.87 24.24
N PRO A 296 28.64 9.15 24.59
CA PRO A 296 27.79 9.55 25.71
C PRO A 296 28.57 9.79 27.00
N ASP A 297 29.59 8.97 27.28
CA ASP A 297 30.43 9.08 28.47
C ASP A 297 31.27 10.37 28.48
N GLU A 298 31.82 10.76 27.32
CA GLU A 298 32.57 12.00 27.16
C GLU A 298 31.67 13.24 27.30
N PHE A 299 30.43 13.17 26.81
CA PHE A 299 29.44 14.25 27.00
C PHE A 299 29.08 14.43 28.48
N MET A 300 28.98 13.34 29.23
CA MET A 300 28.65 13.31 30.66
C MET A 300 29.78 13.78 31.59
N ALA A 301 31.00 13.90 31.05
CA ALA A 301 32.18 14.34 31.79
C ALA A 301 32.41 15.87 31.72
N THR A 302 31.63 16.58 30.90
CA THR A 302 31.63 18.05 30.75
C THR A 302 30.60 18.73 31.63
#